data_AF-A0A8J5SSY8-F1
#
_entry.id   AF-A0A8J5SSY8-F1
#
_cell.length_a   1.000
_cell.length_b   1.000
_cell.length_c   1.000
_cell.angle_alpha   90.00
_cell.angle_beta   90.00
_cell.angle_gamma   90.00
#
_symmetry.space_group_name_H-M   'P 1'
#
loop_
_entity.id
_entity.type
_entity.pdbx_description
1 polymer ?
#
loop_
_entity_poly.entity_id
_entity_poly.type
_entity_poly.pdbx_seq_one_letter_code
_entity_poly.pdbx_strand_id
1 'polypeptide(L)'
;MAAEQSILRRWKRFLPAFASIDAAIEDANPGISRKEFRDAKSTIFEMLCNTTDDAVAEKLCVVLDEVMIESLLTLKLVPAMPKMLSSTDLAKDIGALTKHESERIRDLATVILCDWKASLKRTTMKLSQVLQLQQSDEHAGKDDLGPLFAQ
;
A
#
# COMPACT_ATOMS: atom_id res chain seq x y z
N MET A 1 23.96 -15.37 21.24
CA MET A 1 23.28 -14.48 22.21
C MET A 1 23.12 -13.02 21.75
N ALA A 2 24.11 -12.32 21.17
CA ALA A 2 23.89 -10.93 20.68
C ALA A 2 23.22 -10.85 19.30
N ALA A 3 23.54 -11.79 18.39
CA ALA A 3 23.03 -11.81 17.01
C ALA A 3 21.55 -12.24 16.92
N GLU A 4 21.14 -13.30 17.65
CA GLU A 4 19.74 -13.75 17.78
C GLU A 4 18.76 -12.60 18.11
N GLN A 5 19.17 -11.70 19.00
CA GLN A 5 18.35 -10.53 19.35
C GLN A 5 18.34 -9.46 18.25
N SER A 6 19.40 -9.31 17.45
CA SER A 6 19.42 -8.32 16.36
C SER A 6 18.53 -8.69 15.18
N ILE A 7 18.41 -9.98 14.88
CA ILE A 7 17.67 -10.49 13.71
C ILE A 7 16.16 -10.43 13.94
N LEU A 8 15.67 -10.87 15.10
CA LEU A 8 14.26 -10.68 15.47
C LEU A 8 13.89 -9.19 15.62
N ARG A 9 14.82 -8.35 16.09
CA ARG A 9 14.64 -6.88 16.14
C ARG A 9 14.54 -6.25 14.74
N ARG A 10 15.15 -6.85 13.72
CA ARG A 10 15.03 -6.39 12.32
C ARG A 10 13.57 -6.45 11.91
N TRP A 11 12.94 -7.61 12.01
CA TRP A 11 11.57 -7.82 11.57
C TRP A 11 10.49 -7.27 12.51
N LYS A 12 10.75 -7.16 13.81
CA LYS A 12 9.76 -6.69 14.81
C LYS A 12 9.12 -5.34 14.44
N ARG A 13 9.88 -4.45 13.81
CA ARG A 13 9.43 -3.11 13.38
C ARG A 13 8.47 -3.14 12.18
N PHE A 14 8.50 -4.22 11.40
CA PHE A 14 7.79 -4.36 10.13
C PHE A 14 6.66 -5.41 10.19
N LEU A 15 6.48 -6.10 11.33
CA LEU A 15 5.41 -7.08 11.51
C LEU A 15 4.00 -6.56 11.14
N PRO A 16 3.61 -5.32 11.51
CA PRO A 16 2.30 -4.80 11.13
C PRO A 16 2.09 -4.76 9.61
N ALA A 17 3.15 -4.51 8.84
CA ALA A 17 3.07 -4.36 7.39
C ALA A 17 2.54 -5.62 6.69
N PHE A 18 2.89 -6.81 7.18
CA PHE A 18 2.34 -8.03 6.58
C PHE A 18 0.82 -8.10 6.71
N ALA A 19 0.27 -7.80 7.89
CA ALA A 19 -1.17 -7.86 8.11
C ALA A 19 -1.91 -6.82 7.27
N SER A 20 -1.40 -5.59 7.24
CA SER A 20 -1.97 -4.50 6.44
C SER A 20 -1.94 -4.83 4.94
N ILE A 21 -0.84 -5.39 4.43
CA ILE A 21 -0.71 -5.77 3.01
C ILE A 21 -1.65 -6.94 2.67
N ASP A 22 -1.69 -7.99 3.51
CA ASP A 22 -2.58 -9.13 3.31
C ASP A 22 -4.05 -8.69 3.25
N ALA A 23 -4.49 -7.85 4.20
CA ALA A 23 -5.84 -7.31 4.24
C ALA A 23 -6.16 -6.47 3.00
N ALA A 24 -5.21 -5.62 2.57
CA ALA A 24 -5.40 -4.79 1.40
C ALA A 24 -5.52 -5.59 0.09
N ILE A 25 -4.80 -6.71 -0.02
CA ILE A 25 -4.91 -7.63 -1.16
C ILE A 25 -6.28 -8.32 -1.17
N GLU A 26 -6.73 -8.85 -0.02
CA GLU A 26 -8.03 -9.52 0.11
C GLU A 26 -9.19 -8.53 -0.16
N ASP A 27 -9.11 -7.30 0.35
CA ASP A 27 -10.12 -6.24 0.14
C ASP A 27 -10.21 -5.79 -1.33
N ALA A 28 -9.08 -5.80 -2.02
CA ALA A 28 -9.00 -5.41 -3.42
C ALA A 28 -9.50 -6.48 -4.37
N ASN A 29 -9.32 -7.74 -4.00
CA ASN A 29 -9.77 -8.87 -4.78
C ASN A 29 -10.25 -10.00 -3.87
N PRO A 30 -11.57 -10.06 -3.59
CA PRO A 30 -12.16 -11.11 -2.75
C PRO A 30 -11.94 -12.55 -3.26
N GLY A 31 -11.52 -12.71 -4.53
CA GLY A 31 -11.16 -14.01 -5.09
C GLY A 31 -9.75 -14.50 -4.69
N ILE A 32 -8.93 -13.66 -4.06
CA ILE A 32 -7.60 -14.03 -3.55
C ILE A 32 -7.71 -14.24 -2.04
N SER A 33 -7.39 -15.44 -1.56
CA SER A 33 -7.17 -15.70 -0.15
C SER A 33 -5.69 -15.62 0.19
N ARG A 34 -5.36 -14.97 1.31
CA ARG A 34 -3.99 -14.90 1.84
C ARG A 34 -3.80 -15.82 3.06
N LYS A 35 -4.74 -16.74 3.31
CA LYS A 35 -4.69 -17.62 4.50
C LYS A 35 -3.44 -18.50 4.50
N GLU A 36 -3.19 -19.25 3.44
CA GLU A 36 -2.01 -20.13 3.35
C GLU A 36 -0.71 -19.36 3.48
N PHE A 37 -0.69 -18.13 2.95
CA PHE A 37 0.46 -17.22 3.07
C PHE A 37 0.68 -16.79 4.53
N ARG A 38 -0.39 -16.45 5.26
CA ARG A 38 -0.33 -16.14 6.70
C ARG A 38 0.11 -17.34 7.52
N ASP A 39 -0.38 -18.54 7.19
CA ASP A 39 -0.02 -19.78 7.88
C ASP A 39 1.48 -20.08 7.69
N ALA A 40 1.97 -20.06 6.44
CA ALA A 40 3.39 -20.25 6.12
C ALA A 40 4.30 -19.22 6.81
N LYS A 41 3.91 -17.94 6.78
CA LYS A 41 4.60 -16.87 7.50
C LYS A 41 4.65 -17.12 9.01
N SER A 42 3.55 -17.58 9.59
CA SER A 42 3.48 -17.88 11.03
C SER A 42 4.42 -19.04 11.39
N THR A 43 4.49 -20.07 10.56
CA THR A 43 5.47 -21.16 10.72
C THR A 43 6.90 -20.64 10.66
N ILE A 44 7.23 -19.74 9.72
CA ILE A 44 8.58 -19.16 9.64
C ILE A 44 8.91 -18.35 10.90
N PHE A 45 7.95 -17.56 11.42
CA PHE A 45 8.15 -16.82 12.68
C PHE A 45 8.31 -17.74 13.89
N GLU A 46 7.55 -18.83 13.96
CA GLU A 46 7.70 -19.83 15.00
C GLU A 46 9.09 -20.50 14.95
N MET A 47 9.55 -20.88 13.76
CA MET A 47 10.90 -21.41 13.55
C MET A 47 11.98 -20.40 13.97
N LEU A 48 11.81 -19.12 13.66
CA LEU A 48 12.72 -18.04 14.07
C LEU A 48 12.75 -17.84 15.59
N CYS A 49 11.62 -17.98 16.28
CA CYS A 49 11.55 -17.86 17.73
C CYS A 49 12.19 -19.06 18.45
N ASN A 50 12.18 -20.23 17.83
CA ASN A 50 12.63 -21.49 18.42
C ASN A 50 14.06 -21.89 18.02
N THR A 51 14.64 -21.27 16.98
CA THR A 51 16.01 -21.57 16.55
C THR A 51 17.05 -20.92 17.47
N THR A 52 18.10 -21.67 17.81
CA THR A 52 19.30 -21.16 18.51
C THR A 52 20.52 -21.08 17.58
N ASP A 53 20.34 -21.43 16.31
CA ASP A 53 21.39 -21.38 15.28
C ASP A 53 21.25 -20.08 14.49
N ASP A 54 22.26 -19.22 14.62
CA ASP A 54 22.34 -17.92 13.94
C ASP A 54 22.31 -18.05 12.40
N ALA A 55 22.94 -19.09 11.84
CA ALA A 55 22.96 -19.31 10.40
C ALA A 55 21.59 -19.78 9.87
N VAL A 56 20.84 -20.54 10.67
CA VAL A 56 19.45 -20.89 10.37
C VAL A 56 18.55 -19.67 10.49
N ALA A 57 18.73 -18.83 11.51
CA ALA A 57 17.98 -17.60 11.69
C ALA A 57 18.19 -16.62 10.52
N GLU A 58 19.42 -16.44 10.06
CA GLU A 58 19.74 -15.61 8.89
C GLU A 58 19.00 -16.10 7.63
N LYS A 59 19.03 -17.41 7.37
CA LYS A 59 18.32 -18.02 6.23
C LYS A 59 16.81 -17.79 6.32
N LEU A 60 16.22 -17.98 7.49
CA LEU A 60 14.79 -17.73 7.70
C LEU A 60 14.42 -16.25 7.51
N CYS A 61 15.32 -15.32 7.85
CA CYS A 61 15.12 -13.90 7.57
C CYS A 61 15.20 -13.55 6.09
N VAL A 62 16.08 -14.20 5.33
CA VAL A 62 16.10 -14.08 3.86
C VAL A 62 14.78 -14.60 3.28
N VAL A 63 14.24 -15.71 3.80
CA VAL A 63 12.92 -16.21 3.39
C VAL A 63 11.83 -15.19 3.70
N LEU A 64 11.83 -14.56 4.88
CA LEU A 64 10.88 -13.49 5.20
C LEU A 64 11.01 -12.27 4.27
N ASP A 65 12.23 -11.92 3.84
CA ASP A 65 12.45 -10.85 2.88
C ASP A 65 11.74 -11.17 1.56
N GLU A 66 11.92 -12.39 1.03
CA GLU A 66 11.27 -12.84 -0.20
C GLU A 66 9.74 -12.89 -0.07
N VAL A 67 9.22 -13.38 1.05
CA VAL A 67 7.78 -13.36 1.37
C VAL A 67 7.24 -11.92 1.34
N MET A 68 7.93 -10.95 1.95
CA MET A 68 7.52 -9.55 1.89
C MET A 68 7.57 -9.00 0.46
N ILE A 69 8.58 -9.37 -0.32
CA ILE A 69 8.71 -8.94 -1.72
C ILE A 69 7.55 -9.48 -2.57
N GLU A 70 7.22 -10.77 -2.48
CA GLU A 70 6.05 -11.33 -3.18
C GLU A 70 4.75 -10.63 -2.78
N SER A 71 4.61 -10.28 -1.50
CA SER A 71 3.46 -9.54 -0.99
C SER A 71 3.35 -8.16 -1.63
N LEU A 72 4.45 -7.41 -1.70
CA LEU A 72 4.50 -6.09 -2.33
C LEU A 72 4.24 -6.16 -3.85
N LEU A 73 4.78 -7.19 -4.53
CA LEU A 73 4.52 -7.41 -5.94
C LEU A 73 3.04 -7.72 -6.20
N THR A 74 2.44 -8.58 -5.38
CA THR A 74 1.00 -8.89 -5.45
C THR A 74 0.17 -7.63 -5.20
N LEU A 75 0.55 -6.86 -4.19
CA LEU A 75 -0.09 -5.58 -3.85
C LEU A 75 -0.08 -4.60 -5.02
N LYS A 76 0.99 -4.57 -5.81
CA LYS A 76 1.10 -3.72 -6.99
C LYS A 76 0.18 -4.15 -8.14
N LEU A 77 -0.12 -5.45 -8.22
CA LEU A 77 -0.96 -6.01 -9.29
C LEU A 77 -2.46 -5.87 -9.02
N VAL A 78 -2.88 -5.76 -7.76
CA VAL A 78 -4.31 -5.64 -7.45
C VAL A 78 -4.86 -4.24 -7.78
N PRO A 79 -6.04 -4.13 -8.41
CA PRO A 79 -6.69 -2.86 -8.75
C PRO A 79 -7.35 -2.23 -7.51
N ALA A 80 -6.53 -1.84 -6.55
CA ALA A 80 -6.93 -1.55 -5.18
C ALA A 80 -6.89 -0.05 -4.81
N MET A 81 -6.41 0.76 -5.76
CA MET A 81 -5.82 2.08 -5.50
C MET A 81 -6.71 3.09 -4.76
N PRO A 82 -8.03 3.23 -5.03
CA PRO A 82 -8.86 4.22 -4.33
C PRO A 82 -9.07 3.90 -2.85
N LYS A 83 -9.29 2.63 -2.49
CA LYS A 83 -9.53 2.20 -1.10
C LYS A 83 -8.25 2.18 -0.29
N MET A 84 -7.13 1.77 -0.90
CA MET A 84 -5.83 1.75 -0.23
C MET A 84 -5.33 3.14 0.13
N LEU A 85 -5.59 4.14 -0.72
CA LEU A 85 -5.28 5.55 -0.43
C LEU A 85 -6.01 6.08 0.81
N SER A 86 -7.15 5.48 1.16
CA SER A 86 -7.91 5.83 2.36
C SER A 86 -7.38 5.13 3.61
N SER A 87 -6.59 4.07 3.48
CA SER A 87 -6.04 3.31 4.60
C SER A 87 -4.75 3.96 5.11
N THR A 88 -4.88 4.73 6.20
CA THR A 88 -3.73 5.38 6.87
C THR A 88 -2.72 4.36 7.40
N ASP A 89 -3.20 3.23 7.93
CA ASP A 89 -2.32 2.20 8.51
C ASP A 89 -1.49 1.51 7.42
N LEU A 90 -2.10 1.17 6.29
CA LEU A 90 -1.37 0.59 5.15
C LEU A 90 -0.32 1.55 4.59
N ALA A 91 -0.67 2.83 4.41
CA ALA A 91 0.28 3.83 3.93
C ALA A 91 1.44 4.04 4.91
N LYS A 92 1.16 4.04 6.22
CA LYS A 92 2.18 4.14 7.27
C LYS A 92 3.10 2.92 7.27
N ASP A 93 2.55 1.72 7.15
CA ASP A 93 3.30 0.48 7.18
C ASP A 93 4.19 0.30 5.94
N ILE A 94 3.68 0.62 4.74
CA ILE A 94 4.52 0.66 3.53
C ILE A 94 5.56 1.78 3.63
N GLY A 95 5.19 2.92 4.22
CA GLY A 95 6.12 3.99 4.56
C GLY A 95 7.27 3.51 5.44
N ALA A 96 7.00 2.65 6.43
CA ALA A 96 8.05 2.05 7.25
C ALA A 96 8.98 1.15 6.42
N LEU A 97 8.43 0.35 5.50
CA LEU A 97 9.22 -0.54 4.62
C LEU A 97 10.23 0.20 3.71
N THR A 98 10.03 1.50 3.45
CA THR A 98 11.04 2.33 2.75
C THR A 98 12.35 2.50 3.54
N LYS A 99 12.37 2.11 4.82
CA LYS A 99 13.57 2.12 5.67
C LYS A 99 14.08 0.71 5.97
N HIS A 100 13.57 -0.28 5.26
CA HIS A 100 13.96 -1.67 5.43
C HIS A 100 15.40 -1.87 4.97
N GLU A 101 16.10 -2.81 5.61
CA GLU A 101 17.51 -3.11 5.36
C GLU A 101 17.71 -3.71 3.94
N SER A 102 16.79 -4.59 3.50
CA SER A 102 16.75 -5.08 2.12
C SER A 102 16.40 -3.96 1.14
N GLU A 103 17.31 -3.70 0.21
CA GLU A 103 17.16 -2.72 -0.87
C GLU A 103 15.94 -3.02 -1.75
N ARG A 104 15.73 -4.28 -2.12
CA ARG A 104 14.60 -4.69 -2.97
C ARG A 104 13.24 -4.39 -2.32
N ILE A 105 13.11 -4.61 -1.01
CA ILE A 105 11.89 -4.25 -0.26
C ILE A 105 11.69 -2.74 -0.24
N ARG A 106 12.75 -2.00 0.05
CA ARG A 106 12.74 -0.54 0.12
C ARG A 106 12.34 0.10 -1.22
N ASP A 107 12.89 -0.40 -2.31
CA ASP A 107 12.61 0.11 -3.66
C ASP A 107 11.16 -0.18 -4.06
N LEU A 108 10.67 -1.40 -3.82
CA LEU A 108 9.28 -1.76 -4.10
C LEU A 108 8.30 -0.91 -3.29
N ALA A 109 8.54 -0.74 -2.00
CA ALA A 109 7.72 0.11 -1.14
C ALA A 109 7.70 1.57 -1.64
N THR A 110 8.87 2.09 -2.05
CA THR A 110 9.00 3.45 -2.59
C THR A 110 8.22 3.62 -3.90
N VAL A 111 8.35 2.66 -4.82
CA VAL A 111 7.61 2.65 -6.09
C VAL A 111 6.11 2.64 -5.84
N ILE A 112 5.61 1.79 -4.94
CA ILE A 112 4.19 1.71 -4.60
C ILE A 112 3.66 3.06 -4.09
N LEU A 113 4.38 3.71 -3.17
CA LEU A 113 3.98 5.04 -2.65
C LEU A 113 4.00 6.12 -3.73
N CYS A 114 4.99 6.10 -4.62
CA CYS A 114 5.07 7.03 -5.75
C CYS A 114 3.89 6.83 -6.72
N ASP A 115 3.57 5.58 -7.05
CA ASP A 115 2.45 5.24 -7.93
C ASP A 115 1.11 5.70 -7.34
N TRP A 116 0.92 5.49 -6.03
CA TRP A 116 -0.26 5.95 -5.30
C TRP A 116 -0.38 7.47 -5.29
N LYS A 117 0.72 8.18 -5.01
CA LYS A 117 0.75 9.65 -5.03
C LYS A 117 0.46 10.21 -6.42
N ALA A 118 1.02 9.61 -7.47
CA ALA A 118 0.75 10.00 -8.84
C ALA A 118 -0.71 9.76 -9.23
N SER A 119 -1.29 8.64 -8.78
CA SER A 119 -2.70 8.30 -8.99
C SER A 119 -3.64 9.28 -8.29
N LEU A 120 -3.38 9.60 -7.02
CA LEU A 120 -4.15 10.60 -6.27
C LEU A 120 -4.14 11.95 -6.97
N LYS A 121 -2.95 12.42 -7.42
CA LYS A 121 -2.81 13.67 -8.18
C LYS A 121 -3.63 13.65 -9.47
N ARG A 122 -3.68 12.51 -10.17
CA ARG A 122 -4.49 12.35 -11.38
C ARG A 122 -5.99 12.43 -11.07
N THR A 123 -6.43 11.82 -9.97
CA THR A 123 -7.84 11.85 -9.54
C THR A 123 -8.26 13.26 -9.13
N THR A 124 -7.44 13.99 -8.37
CA THR A 124 -7.76 15.38 -7.99
C THR A 124 -7.84 16.29 -9.21
N MET A 125 -6.92 16.16 -10.17
CA MET A 125 -6.97 16.92 -11.43
C MET A 125 -8.26 16.65 -12.23
N LYS A 126 -8.68 15.38 -12.33
CA LYS A 126 -9.94 15.01 -13.00
C LYS A 126 -11.16 15.63 -12.31
N LEU A 127 -11.21 15.57 -10.98
CA LEU A 127 -12.31 16.17 -10.22
C LEU A 127 -12.36 17.70 -10.38
N SER A 128 -11.21 18.37 -10.37
CA SER A 128 -11.14 19.81 -10.62
C SER A 128 -11.63 20.19 -12.03
N GLN A 129 -11.29 19.40 -13.06
CA GLN A 129 -11.79 19.63 -14.42
C GLN A 129 -13.30 19.44 -14.51
N VAL A 130 -13.84 18.39 -13.89
CA VAL A 130 -15.30 18.15 -13.86
C VAL A 130 -16.03 19.32 -13.20
N LEU A 131 -15.53 19.82 -12.06
CA LEU A 131 -16.13 20.95 -11.36
C LEU A 131 -16.08 22.24 -12.19
N GLN A 132 -14.99 22.50 -12.92
CA GLN A 132 -14.87 23.67 -13.80
C GLN A 132 -15.83 23.61 -14.99
N LEU A 133 -16.06 22.42 -15.54
CA LEU A 133 -17.05 22.22 -16.61
C LEU A 133 -18.47 22.41 -16.09
N GLN A 134 -18.80 21.93 -14.88
CA GLN A 134 -20.11 22.15 -14.26
C GLN A 134 -20.40 23.63 -13.97
N GLN A 135 -19.39 24.40 -13.57
CA GLN A 135 -19.52 25.85 -13.34
C GLN A 135 -19.69 26.67 -14.62
N SER A 136 -19.25 26.14 -15.76
CA SER A 136 -19.35 26.83 -17.05
C SER A 136 -20.72 26.64 -17.72
N ASP A 137 -21.48 25.62 -17.33
CA ASP A 137 -22.85 25.36 -17.82
C ASP A 137 -23.91 26.24 -17.09
N GLU A 138 -23.71 26.54 -15.80
CA GLU A 138 -24.64 27.37 -15.01
C GLU A 138 -24.61 28.89 -15.34
N HIS A 139 -23.61 29.38 -16.08
CA HIS A 139 -23.50 30.79 -16.45
C HIS A 139 -23.98 31.14 -17.86
N ALA A 140 -24.38 30.16 -18.69
CA ALA A 140 -24.92 30.42 -20.04
C ALA A 140 -26.45 30.70 -20.05
N GLY A 141 -27.14 30.62 -18.91
CA GLY A 141 -28.61 30.71 -18.83
C GLY A 141 -29.20 32.04 -18.32
N LYS A 142 -28.42 33.11 -18.12
CA LYS A 142 -28.92 34.36 -17.50
C LYS A 142 -28.87 35.64 -18.33
N ASP A 143 -28.43 35.55 -19.60
CA ASP A 143 -28.30 36.72 -20.47
C ASP A 143 -29.23 36.65 -21.69
N ASP A 144 -30.52 36.38 -21.50
CA ASP A 144 -31.53 36.66 -22.53
C ASP A 144 -32.87 37.08 -21.88
N LEU A 145 -32.86 38.27 -21.28
CA LEU A 145 -34.05 39.10 -21.16
C LEU A 145 -33.69 40.47 -21.73
N GLY A 146 -33.82 40.57 -23.06
CA GLY A 146 -33.82 41.84 -23.75
C GLY A 146 -34.90 42.78 -23.20
N PRO A 147 -34.69 44.10 -23.22
CA PRO A 147 -35.63 45.05 -22.65
C PRO A 147 -36.87 45.14 -23.54
N LEU A 148 -37.93 44.42 -23.16
CA LEU A 148 -39.27 44.61 -23.69
C LEU A 148 -39.98 45.66 -22.82
N PHE A 149 -39.65 46.92 -23.02
CA PHE A 149 -40.55 48.01 -22.64
C PHE A 149 -40.84 48.87 -23.86
N ALA A 150 -41.98 48.56 -24.46
CA ALA A 150 -42.69 49.42 -25.38
C ALA A 150 -43.46 50.49 -24.61
N GLN A 151 -43.42 51.71 -25.15
CA GLN A 151 -44.47 52.75 -25.25
C GLN A 151 -43.96 54.14 -24.86
#